data_AF-A0A0B6X0F4-F1
#
_entry.id   AF-A0A0B6X0F4-F1
#
_cell.length_a   1.000
_cell.length_b   1.000
_cell.length_c   1.000
_cell.angle_alpha   90.00
_cell.angle_beta   90.00
_cell.angle_gamma   90.00
#
_symmetry.space_group_name_H-M   'P 1'
#
loop_
_entity.id
_entity.type
_entity.pdbx_description
1 polymer ?
#
loop_
_entity_poly.entity_id
_entity_poly.type
_entity_poly.pdbx_seq_one_letter_code
_entity_poly.pdbx_strand_id
1 'polypeptide(L)'
;MPEERPNYTNTSQTVVVEADKFTFETLEQENGHATVIRFRVENPRIRAGDVLVVLSGTEIYFHGMIGHIEDGYAIAADRRGSLLPASTVH
;
A
#
# COMPACT_ATOMS: atom_id res chain seq x y z
N MET A 1 25.91 17.22 -19.83
CA MET A 1 25.39 16.68 -18.56
C MET A 1 24.66 15.40 -18.91
N PRO A 2 25.11 14.21 -18.51
CA PRO A 2 24.28 13.02 -18.65
C PRO A 2 23.13 13.16 -17.66
N GLU A 3 21.90 13.13 -18.16
CA GLU A 3 20.72 12.99 -17.32
C GLU A 3 20.83 11.63 -16.64
N GLU A 4 21.12 11.62 -15.33
CA GLU A 4 20.95 10.45 -14.48
C GLU A 4 19.48 10.04 -14.59
N ARG A 5 19.21 9.12 -15.51
CA ARG A 5 17.94 8.40 -15.52
C ARG A 5 17.90 7.66 -14.19
N PRO A 6 16.94 7.93 -13.29
CA PRO A 6 16.82 7.15 -12.07
C PRO A 6 16.76 5.68 -12.49
N ASN A 7 17.78 4.94 -12.08
CA ASN A 7 17.86 3.52 -12.29
C ASN A 7 16.76 2.91 -11.41
N TYR A 8 15.54 2.81 -11.94
CA TYR A 8 14.50 1.96 -11.37
C TYR A 8 14.97 0.52 -11.55
N THR A 9 15.95 0.10 -10.76
CA THR A 9 16.23 -1.31 -10.55
C THR A 9 14.93 -1.93 -10.07
N ASN A 10 14.29 -2.63 -11.00
CA ASN A 10 13.04 -3.37 -10.87
C ASN A 10 13.22 -4.46 -9.80
N THR A 11 13.16 -4.03 -8.55
CA THR A 11 13.33 -4.85 -7.35
C THR A 11 12.18 -4.61 -6.38
N SER A 12 11.06 -4.07 -6.89
CA SER A 12 9.83 -3.92 -6.12
C SER A 12 9.41 -5.30 -5.63
N GLN A 13 9.32 -5.44 -4.31
CA GLN A 13 8.77 -6.63 -3.70
C GLN A 13 7.26 -6.48 -3.61
N THR A 14 6.53 -7.58 -3.80
CA THR A 14 5.10 -7.62 -3.54
C THR A 14 4.88 -8.08 -2.10
N VAL A 15 4.28 -7.22 -1.29
CA VAL A 15 3.86 -7.51 0.07
C VAL A 15 2.41 -7.93 0.02
N VAL A 16 2.12 -9.18 0.37
CA VAL A 16 0.75 -9.72 0.38
C VAL A 16 0.26 -9.85 1.81
N VAL A 17 -0.94 -9.33 2.08
CA VAL A 17 -1.61 -9.41 3.38
C VAL A 17 -3.07 -9.81 3.21
N GLU A 18 -3.62 -10.46 4.23
CA GLU A 18 -5.05 -10.83 4.28
C GLU A 18 -5.87 -9.68 4.87
N ALA A 19 -6.97 -9.31 4.22
CA ALA A 19 -7.85 -8.21 4.62
C ALA A 19 -8.37 -8.37 6.05
N ASP A 20 -8.72 -9.60 6.46
CA ASP A 20 -9.23 -9.90 7.80
C ASP A 20 -8.20 -9.67 8.93
N LYS A 21 -6.91 -9.71 8.61
CA LYS A 21 -5.81 -9.55 9.58
C LYS A 21 -5.07 -8.22 9.42
N PHE A 22 -5.46 -7.43 8.43
CA PHE A 22 -4.74 -6.24 8.04
C PHE A 22 -5.35 -5.01 8.73
N THR A 23 -4.58 -4.39 9.62
CA THR A 23 -4.96 -3.13 10.26
C THR A 23 -4.37 -1.96 9.49
N PHE A 24 -5.24 -1.06 9.05
CA PHE A 24 -4.87 0.14 8.34
C PHE A 24 -5.76 1.31 8.76
N GLU A 25 -5.25 2.51 8.55
CA GLU A 25 -5.95 3.76 8.66
C GLU A 25 -6.22 4.30 7.26
N THR A 26 -7.44 4.74 6.99
CA THR A 26 -7.81 5.34 5.70
C THR A 26 -7.43 6.82 5.71
N LEU A 27 -6.49 7.22 4.84
CA LEU A 27 -6.09 8.62 4.68
C LEU A 27 -6.90 9.33 3.58
N GLU A 28 -7.19 8.63 2.49
CA GLU A 28 -8.06 9.10 1.42
C GLU A 28 -9.03 7.97 1.02
N GLN A 29 -10.25 8.35 0.66
CA GLN A 29 -11.27 7.42 0.16
C GLN A 29 -12.00 8.01 -1.04
N GLU A 30 -12.47 7.12 -1.90
CA GLU A 30 -13.32 7.44 -3.04
C GLU A 30 -14.46 6.42 -3.12
N ASN A 31 -15.71 6.87 -3.26
CA ASN A 31 -16.90 6.01 -3.34
C ASN A 31 -17.07 5.01 -2.17
N GLY A 32 -16.53 5.33 -0.99
CA GLY A 32 -16.57 4.44 0.18
C GLY A 32 -15.44 3.41 0.24
N HIS A 33 -14.51 3.46 -0.71
CA HIS A 33 -13.31 2.61 -0.75
C HIS A 33 -12.07 3.42 -0.39
N ALA A 34 -11.17 2.82 0.40
CA ALA A 34 -9.91 3.43 0.78
C ALA A 34 -8.95 3.47 -0.42
N THR A 35 -8.60 4.67 -0.89
CA THR A 35 -7.68 4.87 -2.02
C THR A 35 -6.27 5.16 -1.57
N VAL A 36 -6.10 5.74 -0.38
CA VAL A 36 -4.80 5.91 0.28
C VAL A 36 -4.92 5.42 1.71
N ILE A 37 -4.03 4.51 2.09
CA ILE A 37 -4.02 3.89 3.40
C ILE A 37 -2.66 4.04 4.06
N ARG A 38 -2.69 4.12 5.39
CA ARG A 38 -1.52 4.05 6.26
C ARG A 38 -1.58 2.75 7.05
N PHE A 39 -0.48 2.03 7.12
CA PHE A 39 -0.41 0.78 7.88
C PHE A 39 0.93 0.66 8.59
N ARG A 40 0.97 -0.14 9.66
CA ARG A 40 2.19 -0.37 10.42
C ARG A 40 3.12 -1.33 9.69
N VAL A 41 4.39 -0.97 9.62
CA VAL A 41 5.43 -1.81 9.01
C VAL A 41 6.09 -2.64 10.10
N GLU A 42 5.74 -3.92 10.17
CA GLU A 42 6.38 -4.87 11.09
C GLU A 42 7.62 -5.54 10.47
N ASN A 43 7.65 -5.66 9.14
CA ASN A 43 8.75 -6.28 8.41
C ASN A 43 9.72 -5.20 7.89
N PRO A 44 10.97 -5.15 8.38
CA PRO A 44 11.95 -4.11 8.00
C PRO A 44 12.44 -4.23 6.55
N ARG A 45 12.03 -5.28 5.82
CA ARG A 45 12.36 -5.44 4.40
C ARG A 45 11.46 -4.61 3.47
N ILE A 46 10.31 -4.15 3.96
CA ILE A 46 9.37 -3.33 3.19
C ILE A 46 9.98 -1.95 2.96
N ARG A 47 9.94 -1.47 1.71
CA ARG A 47 10.54 -0.21 1.28
C ARG A 47 9.56 0.59 0.42
N ALA A 48 9.82 1.90 0.32
CA ALA A 48 9.16 2.71 -0.69
C ALA A 48 9.50 2.16 -2.09
N GLY A 49 8.48 2.07 -2.95
CA GLY A 49 8.55 1.43 -4.26
C GLY A 49 8.10 -0.04 -4.28
N ASP A 50 7.88 -0.67 -3.12
CA ASP A 50 7.22 -1.98 -3.04
C ASP A 50 5.71 -1.85 -3.32
N VAL A 51 5.07 -2.98 -3.63
CA VAL A 51 3.63 -3.04 -3.90
C VAL A 51 2.93 -3.78 -2.77
N LEU A 52 1.93 -3.15 -2.17
CA LEU A 52 1.04 -3.77 -1.21
C LEU A 52 -0.16 -4.37 -1.95
N VAL A 53 -0.41 -5.65 -1.70
CA VAL A 53 -1.58 -6.39 -2.16
C VAL A 53 -2.37 -6.87 -0.95
N VAL A 54 -3.60 -6.40 -0.81
CA VAL A 54 -4.53 -6.89 0.22
C VAL A 54 -5.49 -7.86 -0.44
N LEU A 55 -5.52 -9.09 0.05
CA LEU A 55 -6.39 -10.16 -0.43
C LEU A 55 -7.55 -10.39 0.53
N SER A 56 -8.73 -10.67 0.00
CA SER A 56 -9.85 -11.27 0.74
C SER A 56 -10.07 -12.65 0.15
N GLY A 57 -9.49 -13.68 0.78
CA GLY A 57 -9.43 -15.02 0.19
C GLY A 57 -8.62 -15.03 -1.11
N THR A 58 -9.29 -15.19 -2.26
CA THR A 58 -8.63 -15.20 -3.59
C THR A 58 -8.78 -13.88 -4.35
N GLU A 59 -9.53 -12.91 -3.81
CA GLU A 59 -9.83 -11.65 -4.48
C GLU A 59 -8.89 -10.53 -4.02
N ILE A 60 -8.43 -9.71 -4.95
CA ILE A 60 -7.60 -8.54 -4.65
C ILE A 60 -8.52 -7.37 -4.28
N TYR A 61 -8.40 -6.90 -3.04
CA TYR A 61 -9.17 -5.77 -2.55
C TYR A 61 -8.39 -4.46 -2.65
N PHE A 62 -7.06 -4.53 -2.63
CA PHE A 62 -6.20 -3.36 -2.75
C PHE A 62 -4.91 -3.74 -3.47
N HIS A 63 -4.50 -2.93 -4.44
CA HIS A 63 -3.24 -3.10 -5.14
C HIS A 63 -2.55 -1.75 -5.33
N GLY A 64 -1.81 -1.34 -4.29
CA GLY A 64 -1.23 -0.01 -4.20
C GLY A 64 0.28 -0.01 -4.03
N MET A 65 0.94 0.94 -4.66
CA MET A 65 2.38 1.15 -4.45
C MET A 65 2.61 1.86 -3.11
N ILE A 66 3.60 1.39 -2.36
CA ILE A 66 4.08 2.04 -1.14
C ILE A 66 4.91 3.25 -1.56
N GLY A 67 4.39 4.45 -1.33
CA GLY A 67 5.05 5.69 -1.73
C GLY A 67 6.04 6.20 -0.68
N HIS A 68 5.74 5.96 0.60
CA HIS A 68 6.49 6.54 1.71
C HIS A 68 6.47 5.62 2.94
N ILE A 69 7.57 5.61 3.71
CA ILE A 69 7.68 4.93 5.00
C ILE A 69 8.35 5.86 6.00
N GLU A 70 7.69 6.13 7.13
CA GLU A 70 8.19 7.02 8.18
C GLU A 70 7.64 6.57 9.54
N ASP A 71 8.46 6.68 10.59
CA ASP A 71 8.11 6.33 11.98
C ASP A 71 7.49 4.94 12.16
N GLY A 72 7.90 3.97 11.32
CA GLY A 72 7.38 2.60 11.36
C GLY A 72 6.00 2.43 10.70
N TYR A 73 5.53 3.42 9.95
CA TYR A 73 4.30 3.37 9.16
C TYR A 73 4.60 3.56 7.68
N ALA A 74 3.88 2.82 6.83
CA ALA A 74 3.93 2.95 5.38
C ALA A 74 2.63 3.54 4.87
N ILE A 75 2.72 4.33 3.80
CA ILE A 75 1.59 4.86 3.05
C ILE A 75 1.57 4.21 1.67
N ALA A 76 0.43 3.58 1.34
CA ALA A 76 0.19 2.98 0.03
C ALA A 76 -1.03 3.61 -0.64
N ALA A 77 -0.99 3.71 -1.96
CA ALA A 77 -2.07 4.30 -2.75
C ALA A 77 -2.51 3.39 -3.88
N ASP A 78 -3.82 3.11 -3.93
CA ASP A 78 -4.54 2.47 -5.03
C ASP A 78 -5.70 3.38 -5.46
N ARG A 79 -5.43 4.22 -6.45
CA ARG A 79 -6.41 5.18 -7.01
C ARG A 79 -7.17 4.62 -8.22
N ARG A 80 -7.00 3.35 -8.57
CA ARG A 80 -7.51 2.80 -9.84
C ARG A 80 -8.59 1.75 -9.66
N GLY A 81 -8.71 1.13 -8.50
CA GLY A 81 -9.74 0.11 -8.31
C GLY A 81 -9.77 -0.52 -6.93
N SER A 82 -9.40 0.22 -5.89
CA SER A 82 -9.51 -0.29 -4.52
C SER A 82 -10.96 -0.69 -4.22
N LEU A 83 -11.13 -1.92 -3.76
CA LEU A 83 -12.36 -2.44 -3.18
C LEU A 83 -12.30 -2.44 -1.65
N LEU A 84 -11.14 -2.10 -1.08
CA LEU A 84 -10.92 -2.08 0.36
C LEU A 84 -11.88 -1.06 0.99
N PRO A 85 -12.80 -1.48 1.88
CA PRO A 85 -13.76 -0.56 2.48
C PRO A 85 -13.02 0.48 3.32
N ALA A 86 -13.43 1.74 3.18
CA ALA A 86 -12.90 2.81 4.01
C ALA A 86 -13.16 2.47 5.49
N SER A 87 -12.08 2.31 6.23
CA SER A 87 -12.10 2.06 7.66
C SER A 87 -11.46 3.24 8.37
N THR A 88 -12.28 3.98 9.10
CA THR A 88 -11.82 4.93 10.12
C THR A 88 -11.73 4.16 11.41
N VAL A 89 -10.54 3.72 11.82
CA VAL A 89 -10.36 3.25 13.19
C VAL A 89 -10.51 4.49 14.07
N HIS A 90 -11.60 4.59 14.82
CA HIS A 90 -11.88 5.66 15.78
C HIS A 90 -11.13 5.40 17.09
#